data_AF-A0A510JZH7-F1
#
_entry.id   AF-A0A510JZH7-F1
#
_cell.length_a   1.000
_cell.length_b   1.000
_cell.length_c   1.000
_cell.angle_alpha   90.00
_cell.angle_beta   90.00
_cell.angle_gamma   90.00
#
_symmetry.space_group_name_H-M   'P 1'
#
loop_
_entity.id
_entity.type
_entity.pdbx_description
1 polymer ?
#
loop_
_entity_poly.entity_id
_entity_poly.type
_entity_poly.pdbx_seq_one_letter_code
_entity_poly.pdbx_strand_id
1 'polypeptide(L)'
;MEQEKIYNNTNVNLKQTKLKLVLFVILIAGIVLFSKGIRYYIPNQEITSAKEYVGGDAYNYIMAASIKGGEISGAETSKTIYICSGVLLISYSLIKLIENSD
;
A
#
# COMPACT_ATOMS: atom_id res chain seq x y z
N MET A 1 38.50 -24.35 -18.88
CA MET A 1 37.36 -24.06 -19.78
C MET A 1 36.05 -24.72 -19.33
N GLU A 2 35.99 -26.03 -19.10
CA GLU A 2 34.71 -26.68 -18.71
C GLU A 2 34.27 -26.34 -17.27
N GLN A 3 35.20 -26.39 -16.31
CA GLN A 3 34.98 -25.96 -14.91
C GLN A 3 34.50 -24.50 -14.81
N GLU A 4 35.03 -23.63 -15.66
CA GLU A 4 34.67 -22.20 -15.70
C GLU A 4 33.24 -22.00 -16.22
N LYS A 5 32.80 -22.78 -17.23
CA LYS A 5 31.41 -22.77 -17.70
C LYS A 5 30.45 -23.25 -16.61
N ILE A 6 30.80 -24.31 -15.89
CA ILE A 6 29.99 -24.85 -14.79
C ILE A 6 29.84 -23.81 -13.67
N TYR A 7 30.95 -23.18 -13.27
CA TYR A 7 30.96 -22.11 -12.27
C TYR A 7 30.09 -20.92 -12.71
N ASN A 8 30.24 -20.45 -13.95
CA ASN A 8 29.44 -19.34 -14.46
C ASN A 8 27.94 -19.69 -14.49
N ASN A 9 27.58 -20.90 -14.91
CA ASN A 9 26.19 -21.35 -14.93
C ASN A 9 25.58 -21.44 -13.51
N THR A 10 26.32 -21.96 -12.52
CA THR A 10 25.83 -22.04 -11.14
C THR A 10 25.61 -20.65 -10.53
N ASN A 11 26.50 -19.70 -10.80
CA ASN A 11 26.33 -18.32 -10.32
C ASN A 11 25.13 -17.61 -10.96
N VAL A 12 24.91 -17.82 -12.26
CA VAL A 12 23.73 -17.27 -12.96
C VAL A 12 22.44 -17.83 -12.36
N ASN A 13 22.35 -19.16 -12.18
CA ASN A 13 21.18 -19.79 -11.56
C ASN A 13 20.96 -19.27 -10.13
N LEU A 14 22.01 -19.18 -9.31
CA LEU A 14 21.91 -18.66 -7.95
C LEU A 14 21.37 -17.22 -7.92
N LYS A 15 21.84 -16.36 -8.83
CA LYS A 15 21.37 -14.98 -8.96
C LYS A 15 19.88 -14.93 -9.33
N GLN A 16 19.45 -15.77 -10.28
CA GLN A 16 18.06 -15.83 -10.72
C GLN A 16 17.13 -16.37 -9.62
N THR A 17 17.54 -17.39 -8.86
CA THR A 17 16.79 -17.88 -7.70
C THR A 17 16.63 -16.81 -6.62
N LYS A 18 17.70 -16.09 -6.28
CA LYS A 18 17.64 -14.98 -5.32
C LYS A 18 16.70 -13.87 -5.79
N LEU A 19 16.75 -13.52 -7.08
CA LEU A 19 15.87 -12.51 -7.67
C LEU A 19 14.39 -12.93 -7.56
N LYS A 20 14.05 -14.17 -7.94
CA LYS A 20 12.69 -14.72 -7.82
C LYS A 20 12.18 -14.67 -6.38
N LEU A 21 13.04 -14.99 -5.41
CA LEU A 21 12.70 -14.91 -3.99
C LEU A 21 12.37 -13.46 -3.57
N VAL A 22 13.19 -12.48 -3.99
CA VAL A 22 12.93 -11.06 -3.70
C VAL A 22 11.61 -10.61 -4.31
N LEU A 23 11.34 -10.94 -5.58
CA LEU A 23 10.08 -10.59 -6.25
C LEU A 23 8.86 -11.19 -5.54
N PHE A 24 8.98 -12.41 -5.02
CA PHE A 24 7.91 -13.05 -4.26
C PHE A 24 7.61 -12.31 -2.94
N VAL A 25 8.65 -11.82 -2.24
CA VAL A 25 8.47 -10.99 -1.03
C VAL A 25 7.76 -9.68 -1.37
N ILE A 26 8.13 -9.03 -2.48
CA ILE A 26 7.48 -7.78 -2.93
C ILE A 26 6.01 -8.03 -3.30
N LEU A 27 5.71 -9.16 -3.94
CA LEU A 27 4.33 -9.57 -4.26
C LEU A 27 3.49 -9.71 -2.98
N ILE A 28 4.00 -10.40 -1.96
CA ILE A 28 3.32 -10.54 -0.66
C ILE A 28 3.10 -9.18 -0.02
N ALA A 29 4.11 -8.31 0.00
CA ALA A 29 3.98 -6.96 0.54
C ALA A 29 2.87 -6.16 -0.17
N GLY A 30 2.78 -6.27 -1.50
CA GLY A 30 1.71 -5.66 -2.30
C GLY A 30 0.32 -6.17 -1.92
N ILE A 31 0.15 -7.48 -1.75
CA ILE A 31 -1.11 -8.10 -1.31
C ILE A 31 -1.52 -7.61 0.09
N VAL A 32 -0.56 -7.49 1.00
CA VAL A 32 -0.81 -6.98 2.36
C VAL A 32 -1.29 -5.53 2.33
N LEU A 33 -0.61 -4.66 1.57
CA LEU A 33 -1.00 -3.25 1.42
C LEU A 33 -2.37 -3.11 0.79
N PHE A 34 -2.65 -3.84 -0.29
CA PHE A 34 -3.95 -3.85 -0.94
C PHE A 34 -5.07 -4.29 0.01
N SER A 35 -4.84 -5.37 0.78
CA SER A 35 -5.79 -5.87 1.77
C SER A 35 -6.05 -4.86 2.89
N LYS A 36 -5.00 -4.16 3.35
CA LYS A 36 -5.12 -3.06 4.31
C LYS A 36 -5.94 -1.90 3.75
N GLY A 37 -5.74 -1.55 2.48
CA GLY A 37 -6.52 -0.54 1.79
C GLY A 37 -8.01 -0.88 1.72
N ILE A 38 -8.37 -2.10 1.32
CA ILE A 38 -9.79 -2.53 1.27
C ILE A 38 -10.48 -2.41 2.63
N ARG A 39 -9.77 -2.77 3.71
CA ARG A 39 -10.29 -2.77 5.08
C ARG A 39 -10.07 -1.45 5.81
N TYR A 40 -9.56 -0.41 5.12
CA TYR A 40 -9.24 0.85 5.76
C TYR A 40 -10.53 1.53 6.23
N TYR A 41 -10.58 1.86 7.52
CA TYR A 41 -11.74 2.49 8.13
C TYR A 41 -11.84 3.95 7.72
N ILE A 42 -13.04 4.37 7.33
CA ILE A 42 -13.39 5.76 7.06
C ILE A 42 -14.37 6.20 8.15
N PRO A 43 -14.06 7.27 8.91
CA PRO A 43 -14.97 7.80 9.91
C PRO A 43 -16.34 8.16 9.33
N ASN A 44 -17.41 7.95 10.11
CA ASN A 44 -18.76 8.36 9.70
C ASN A 44 -18.85 9.88 9.51
N GLN A 45 -19.76 10.35 8.65
CA GLN A 45 -19.93 11.75 8.27
C GLN A 45 -20.80 12.56 9.26
N GLU A 46 -21.57 11.88 10.11
CA GLU A 46 -22.54 12.55 11.01
C GLU A 46 -21.86 13.29 12.17
N ILE A 47 -22.33 14.51 12.47
CA ILE A 47 -21.90 15.31 13.62
C ILE A 47 -23.07 15.38 14.59
N THR A 48 -23.04 14.56 15.64
CA THR A 48 -24.10 14.48 16.65
C THR A 48 -23.92 15.47 17.80
N SER A 49 -22.69 15.94 18.02
CA SER A 49 -22.40 17.01 18.97
C SER A 49 -21.10 17.71 18.57
N ALA A 50 -21.00 18.99 18.91
CA ALA A 50 -19.80 19.78 18.72
C ALA A 50 -19.20 20.15 20.07
N LYS A 51 -17.89 19.99 20.22
CA LYS A 51 -17.15 20.50 21.37
C LYS A 51 -17.22 22.02 21.37
N GLU A 52 -17.44 22.62 22.53
CA GLU A 52 -17.41 24.07 22.67
C GLU A 52 -15.97 24.58 22.55
N TYR A 53 -15.72 25.39 21.52
CA TYR A 53 -14.44 26.06 21.25
C TYR A 53 -14.54 27.56 21.51
N VAL A 54 -15.70 28.15 21.28
CA VAL A 54 -16.07 29.54 21.56
C VAL A 54 -17.55 29.63 21.93
N GLY A 55 -17.96 30.75 22.53
CA GLY A 55 -19.36 30.99 22.86
C GLY A 55 -20.22 31.07 21.60
N GLY A 56 -21.04 30.05 21.38
CA GLY A 56 -21.98 29.96 20.26
C GLY A 56 -21.93 28.62 19.52
N ASP A 57 -23.04 27.88 19.56
CA ASP A 57 -23.16 26.54 18.98
C ASP A 57 -22.84 26.51 17.49
N ALA A 58 -23.32 27.51 16.73
CA ALA A 58 -23.10 27.56 15.29
C ALA A 58 -21.62 27.50 14.90
N TYR A 59 -20.78 28.29 15.58
CA TYR A 59 -19.34 28.29 15.30
C TYR A 59 -18.69 26.96 15.70
N ASN A 60 -19.10 26.39 16.82
CA ASN A 60 -18.60 25.10 17.29
C ASN A 60 -18.91 23.97 16.31
N TYR A 61 -20.11 23.94 15.72
CA TYR A 61 -20.47 22.97 14.68
C TYR A 61 -19.68 23.16 13.38
N ILE A 62 -19.40 24.41 12.97
CA ILE A 62 -18.56 24.68 11.79
C ILE A 62 -17.13 24.15 12.01
N MET A 63 -16.57 24.38 13.20
CA MET A 63 -15.26 23.86 13.57
C MET A 63 -15.24 22.33 13.62
N ALA A 64 -16.26 21.71 14.23
CA ALA A 64 -16.40 20.25 14.26
C ALA A 64 -16.48 19.64 12.85
N ALA A 65 -17.23 20.26 11.94
CA ALA A 65 -17.34 19.83 10.56
C ALA A 65 -16.01 19.92 9.80
N SER A 66 -15.26 20.98 10.05
CA SER A 66 -13.96 21.21 9.40
C SER A 66 -12.93 20.16 9.84
N ILE A 67 -12.84 19.88 11.15
CA ILE A 67 -11.95 18.83 11.70
C ILE A 67 -12.33 17.47 11.12
N LYS A 68 -13.62 17.13 11.16
CA LYS A 68 -14.12 15.84 10.68
C LYS A 68 -13.93 15.65 9.17
N GLY A 69 -14.11 16.72 8.40
CA GLY A 69 -13.79 16.73 6.97
C GLY A 69 -12.32 16.44 6.70
N GLY A 70 -11.42 17.00 7.51
CA GLY A 70 -9.99 16.69 7.46
C GLY A 70 -9.68 15.22 7.78
N GLU A 71 -10.29 14.67 8.83
CA GLU A 71 -10.12 13.26 9.22
C GLU A 71 -10.61 12.30 8.13
N ILE A 72 -11.79 12.55 7.56
CA ILE A 72 -12.35 11.74 6.47
C ILE A 72 -11.47 11.84 5.23
N SER A 73 -11.06 13.05 4.83
CA SER A 73 -10.18 13.26 3.67
C SER A 73 -8.84 12.55 3.83
N GLY A 74 -8.23 12.62 5.03
CA GLY A 74 -7.00 11.90 5.34
C GLY A 74 -7.19 10.39 5.30
N ALA A 75 -8.33 9.88 5.79
CA ALA A 75 -8.65 8.46 5.74
C ALA A 75 -8.86 7.94 4.31
N GLU A 76 -9.62 8.66 3.49
CA GLU A 76 -9.84 8.34 2.06
C GLU A 76 -8.53 8.39 1.25
N THR A 77 -7.69 9.39 1.52
CA THR A 77 -6.36 9.49 0.89
C THR A 77 -5.48 8.31 1.28
N SER A 78 -5.45 7.96 2.57
CA SER A 78 -4.67 6.82 3.08
C SER A 78 -5.12 5.51 2.45
N LYS A 79 -6.44 5.28 2.42
CA LYS A 79 -7.06 4.12 1.75
C LYS A 79 -6.63 4.02 0.29
N THR A 80 -6.69 5.13 -0.43
CA THR A 80 -6.30 5.21 -1.85
C THR A 80 -4.83 4.87 -2.04
N ILE A 81 -3.94 5.43 -1.21
CA ILE A 81 -2.49 5.14 -1.26
C ILE A 81 -2.22 3.66 -1.03
N TYR A 82 -2.84 3.03 -0.02
CA TYR A 82 -2.68 1.59 0.24
C TYR A 82 -3.12 0.72 -0.94
N ILE A 83 -4.26 1.05 -1.55
CA ILE A 83 -4.77 0.32 -2.72
C ILE A 83 -3.83 0.51 -3.91
N CYS A 84 -3.49 1.74 -4.28
CA CYS A 84 -2.66 2.03 -5.46
C CYS A 84 -1.25 1.45 -5.31
N SER A 85 -0.61 1.64 -4.15
CA SER A 85 0.72 1.07 -3.89
C SER A 85 0.70 -0.47 -3.92
N GLY A 86 -0.31 -1.09 -3.31
CA GLY A 86 -0.50 -2.53 -3.35
C GLY A 86 -0.64 -3.07 -4.78
N VAL A 87 -1.50 -2.46 -5.59
CA VAL A 87 -1.72 -2.84 -7.00
C VAL A 87 -0.45 -2.68 -7.83
N LEU A 88 0.28 -1.58 -7.67
CA LEU A 88 1.54 -1.34 -8.40
C LEU A 88 2.59 -2.39 -8.07
N LEU A 89 2.77 -2.73 -6.79
CA LEU A 89 3.73 -3.74 -6.36
C LEU A 89 3.37 -5.14 -6.84
N ILE A 90 2.09 -5.50 -6.78
CA ILE A 90 1.59 -6.77 -7.33
C ILE A 90 1.87 -6.84 -8.83
N SER A 91 1.48 -5.82 -9.57
CA SER A 91 1.62 -5.78 -11.03
C SER A 91 3.08 -5.86 -11.45
N TYR A 92 3.95 -5.05 -10.82
CA TYR A 92 5.39 -5.06 -11.08
C TYR A 92 6.02 -6.43 -10.80
N SER A 93 5.69 -7.02 -9.65
CA SER A 93 6.26 -8.32 -9.25
C SER A 93 5.83 -9.44 -10.20
N LEU A 94 4.56 -9.46 -10.61
CA LEU A 94 4.05 -10.45 -11.56
C LEU A 94 4.71 -10.32 -12.93
N ILE A 95 4.79 -9.11 -13.48
CA ILE A 95 5.45 -8.86 -14.77
C ILE A 95 6.89 -9.37 -14.73
N LYS A 96 7.65 -9.00 -13.68
CA LYS A 96 9.04 -9.43 -13.54
C LYS A 96 9.19 -10.92 -13.30
N LEU A 97 8.28 -11.57 -12.56
CA LEU A 97 8.32 -13.02 -12.38
C LEU A 97 8.09 -13.75 -13.72
N ILE A 98 7.16 -13.28 -14.54
CA ILE A 98 6.89 -13.85 -15.87
C ILE A 98 8.13 -13.68 -16.77
N GLU A 99 8.69 -12.47 -16.87
CA GLU A 99 9.90 -12.20 -17.67
C GLU A 99 11.11 -13.05 -17.26
N ASN A 100 11.21 -13.46 -15.99
CA ASN A 100 12.33 -14.26 -15.47
C ASN A 100 12.00 -15.77 -15.41
N SER A 101 10.84 -16.19 -15.92
CA SER A 101 10.41 -17.59 -15.96
C SER A 101 10.78 -18.31 -17.26
N ASP A 102 11.12 -17.54 -18.31
CA ASP A 102 11.74 -18.01 -19.56
C ASP A 102 13.28 -18.03 -19.45
#